data_AF-A0A3D0RCK8-F1
#
_entry.id   AF-A0A3D0RCK8-F1
#
_cell.length_a   1.000
_cell.length_b   1.000
_cell.length_c   1.000
_cell.angle_alpha   90.00
_cell.angle_beta   90.00
_cell.angle_gamma   90.00
#
_symmetry.space_group_name_H-M   'P 1'
#
loop_
_entity.id
_entity.type
_entity.pdbx_description
1 polymer ?
#
loop_
_entity_poly.entity_id
_entity_poly.type
_entity_poly.pdbx_seq_one_letter_code
_entity_poly.pdbx_strand_id
1 'polypeptide(L)' 'ARAAHDGVDLDAVAADLLAPLVAECRDAVAEGVVESADMADAACIFGVGFPAFRGGPLFWAESRTV' A
#
# COMPACT_ATOMS: atom_id res chain seq x y z
N ALA A 1 14.91 16.76 -19.54
CA ALA A 1 15.70 15.81 -18.74
C ALA A 1 14.96 15.55 -17.44
N ARG A 2 14.94 14.31 -16.93
CA ARG A 2 14.39 14.03 -15.60
C ARG A 2 15.25 14.80 -14.58
N ALA A 3 14.63 15.63 -13.74
CA ALA A 3 15.36 16.37 -12.73
C ALA A 3 16.06 15.38 -11.79
N ALA A 4 17.34 15.64 -11.48
CA ALA A 4 18.02 14.91 -10.42
C ALA A 4 17.44 15.40 -9.09
N HIS A 5 16.79 14.49 -8.36
CA HIS A 5 16.26 14.77 -7.02
C HIS A 5 17.33 14.37 -6.02
N ASP A 6 18.33 15.22 -5.83
CA ASP A 6 19.36 14.98 -4.83
C ASP A 6 18.75 15.21 -3.43
N GLY A 7 18.86 14.21 -2.55
CA GLY A 7 18.50 14.33 -1.13
C GLY A 7 17.03 14.04 -0.76
N VAL A 8 16.20 13.51 -1.67
CA VAL A 8 14.84 13.05 -1.31
C VAL A 8 14.90 11.61 -0.79
N ASP A 9 14.42 11.41 0.44
CA ASP A 9 14.16 10.08 0.98
C ASP A 9 12.99 9.45 0.23
N LEU A 10 13.30 8.57 -0.73
CA LEU A 10 12.29 7.91 -1.56
C LEU A 10 11.44 6.91 -0.76
N ASP A 11 11.95 6.37 0.35
CA ASP A 11 11.18 5.48 1.21
C ASP A 11 10.13 6.27 2.00
N ALA A 12 10.48 7.47 2.46
CA ALA A 12 9.52 8.38 3.08
C ALA A 12 8.43 8.81 2.07
N VAL A 13 8.82 9.19 0.85
CA VAL A 13 7.86 9.54 -0.21
C VAL A 13 6.94 8.36 -0.54
N ALA A 14 7.48 7.14 -0.63
CA ALA A 14 6.67 5.96 -0.86
C ALA A 14 5.68 5.71 0.29
N ALA A 15 6.12 5.89 1.54
CA ALA A 15 5.25 5.76 2.70
C ALA A 15 4.10 6.77 2.71
N ASP A 16 4.40 8.04 2.43
CA ASP A 16 3.39 9.09 2.38
C ASP A 16 2.37 8.86 1.26
N LEU A 17 2.82 8.42 0.09
CA LEU A 17 1.93 8.12 -1.04
C LEU A 17 1.07 6.88 -0.81
N LEU A 18 1.58 5.88 -0.10
CA LEU A 18 0.86 4.63 0.19
C LEU A 18 -0.04 4.74 1.43
N ALA A 19 0.23 5.65 2.36
CA ALA A 19 -0.57 5.85 3.57
C ALA A 19 -2.09 5.98 3.32
N PRO A 20 -2.59 6.82 2.38
CA PRO A 20 -4.03 6.91 2.13
C PRO A 20 -4.60 5.63 1.50
N LEU A 21 -3.85 4.93 0.65
CA LEU A 21 -4.27 3.64 0.11
C LEU A 21 -4.44 2.60 1.23
N VAL A 22 -3.47 2.52 2.14
CA VAL A 22 -3.51 1.60 3.28
C VAL A 22 -4.68 1.93 4.21
N ALA A 23 -4.93 3.21 4.48
CA ALA A 23 -6.05 3.66 5.29
C ALA A 23 -7.39 3.23 4.67
N GLU A 24 -7.59 3.53 3.39
CA GLU A 24 -8.82 3.17 2.66
C GLU A 24 -9.02 1.64 2.62
N CYS A 25 -7.96 0.85 2.41
CA CYS A 25 -8.08 -0.61 2.46
C CYS A 25 -8.49 -1.12 3.85
N ARG A 26 -8.04 -0.47 4.94
CA ARG A 26 -8.46 -0.82 6.31
C ARG A 26 -9.92 -0.45 6.54
N ASP A 27 -10.32 0.74 6.11
CA ASP A 27 -11.69 1.23 6.27
C ASP A 27 -12.66 0.37 5.46
N ALA A 28 -12.34 0.03 4.21
CA ALA A 28 -13.15 -0.85 3.38
C ALA A 28 -13.36 -2.25 4.00
N VAL A 29 -12.36 -2.79 4.71
CA VAL A 29 -12.50 -4.05 5.45
C VAL A 29 -13.34 -3.83 6.72
N ALA A 30 -13.10 -2.76 7.47
CA ALA A 30 -13.84 -2.45 8.70
C ALA A 30 -15.33 -2.18 8.44
N GLU A 31 -15.66 -1.56 7.31
CA GLU A 31 -17.03 -1.30 6.85
C GLU A 31 -17.69 -2.53 6.22
N GLY A 32 -16.95 -3.62 6.01
CA GLY A 32 -17.44 -4.85 5.38
C GLY A 32 -17.69 -4.73 3.87
N VAL A 33 -17.15 -3.69 3.22
CA VAL A 33 -17.14 -3.56 1.75
C VAL A 33 -16.25 -4.63 1.13
N VAL A 34 -15.15 -4.98 1.81
CA VAL A 34 -14.27 -6.09 1.45
C VAL A 34 -14.27 -7.12 2.58
N GLU A 35 -14.36 -8.40 2.22
CA GLU A 35 -14.54 -9.50 3.17
C GLU A 35 -13.38 -9.68 4.17
N SER A 36 -12.15 -9.41 3.76
CA SER A 36 -10.96 -9.60 4.59
C SER A 36 -9.76 -8.78 4.12
N ALA A 37 -8.73 -8.68 4.97
CA ALA A 37 -7.47 -8.05 4.62
C ALA A 37 -6.78 -8.74 3.43
N ASP A 38 -6.77 -10.07 3.40
CA ASP A 38 -6.19 -10.85 2.29
C ASP A 38 -6.90 -10.55 0.95
N MET A 39 -8.23 -10.37 0.99
CA MET A 39 -9.01 -10.02 -0.20
C MET A 39 -8.73 -8.58 -0.67
N ALA A 40 -8.54 -7.62 0.25
CA ALA A 40 -8.15 -6.26 -0.08
C ALA A 40 -6.73 -6.22 -0.71
N ASP A 41 -5.82 -7.01 -0.17
CA ASP A 41 -4.45 -7.14 -0.68
C ASP A 41 -4.41 -7.77 -2.08
N ALA A 42 -5.15 -8.87 -2.28
CA ALA A 42 -5.29 -9.51 -3.58
C ALA A 42 -5.93 -8.57 -4.61
N ALA A 43 -6.98 -7.82 -4.23
CA ALA A 43 -7.61 -6.84 -5.11
C ALA A 43 -6.63 -5.76 -5.56
N CYS A 44 -5.74 -5.30 -4.68
CA CYS A 44 -4.74 -4.30 -5.05
C CYS A 44 -3.64 -4.87 -5.95
N ILE A 45 -3.20 -6.11 -5.72
CA ILE A 45 -2.23 -6.81 -6.57
C ILE A 45 -2.79 -7.00 -7.98
N PHE A 46 -3.99 -7.56 -8.10
CA PHE A 46 -4.55 -7.93 -9.39
C PHE A 46 -5.31 -6.80 -10.10
N GLY A 47 -5.80 -5.81 -9.36
CA GLY A 47 -6.60 -4.70 -9.89
C GLY A 47 -5.76 -3.49 -10.29
N VAL A 48 -4.97 -2.95 -9.37
CA VAL A 48 -4.19 -1.72 -9.58
C VAL A 48 -2.69 -1.97 -9.78
N GLY A 49 -2.25 -3.23 -9.70
CA GLY A 49 -0.86 -3.62 -9.95
C GLY A 49 0.07 -3.39 -8.76
N PHE A 50 -0.41 -3.53 -7.52
CA PHE A 50 0.46 -3.47 -6.35
C PHE A 50 1.56 -4.56 -6.42
N PRO A 51 2.81 -4.28 -6.00
CA PRO A 51 3.91 -5.23 -6.13
C PRO A 51 3.66 -6.55 -5.38
N ALA A 52 3.38 -7.63 -6.10
CA ALA A 52 3.01 -8.93 -5.52
C ALA A 52 4.05 -9.49 -4.53
N PHE A 53 5.34 -9.23 -4.77
CA PHE A 53 6.42 -9.65 -3.85
C PHE A 53 6.41 -8.93 -2.49
N ARG A 54 5.52 -7.95 -2.31
CA ARG A 54 5.29 -7.23 -1.04
C ARG A 54 3.98 -7.64 -0.35
N GLY A 55 3.28 -8.67 -0.82
CA GLY A 55 2.08 -9.24 -0.19
C GLY A 55 0.77 -8.45 -0.41
N GLY A 56 0.84 -7.13 -0.59
CA GLY A 56 -0.31 -6.23 -0.73
C GLY A 56 -0.15 -4.98 0.13
N PRO A 57 -0.96 -3.93 -0.02
CA PRO A 57 -0.83 -2.70 0.78
C PRO A 57 -0.96 -2.92 2.29
N LEU A 58 -1.86 -3.78 2.76
CA LEU A 58 -2.07 -4.05 4.19
C LEU A 58 -0.91 -4.88 4.77
N PHE A 59 -0.55 -5.99 4.13
CA PHE A 59 0.63 -6.77 4.51
C PHE A 59 1.92 -5.91 4.50
N TRP A 60 2.10 -5.09 3.45
CA TRP A 60 3.25 -4.18 3.35
C TRP A 60 3.32 -3.20 4.52
N ALA A 61 2.18 -2.60 4.91
CA ALA A 61 2.12 -1.67 6.03
C ALA A 61 2.43 -2.35 7.38
N GLU A 62 1.92 -3.57 7.58
CA GLU A 62 2.20 -4.36 8.79
C GLU A 62 3.68 -4.73 8.89
N SER A 63 4.30 -5.18 7.80
CA SER A 63 5.71 -5.58 7.75
C SER A 63 6.72 -4.46 8.06
N ARG A 64 6.26 -3.20 8.08
CA ARG A 64 7.07 -2.01 8.42
C ARG A 64 6.88 -1.54 9.86
N THR A 65 5.92 -2.10 10.59
CA THR A 65 5.62 -1.73 11.98
C THR A 65 6.33 -2.64 12.99
N VAL A 66 6.80 -3.81 12.54
CA VAL A 66 7.58 -4.80 13.32
C VAL A 66 9.09 -4.61 13.19
#